data_AF-A0A6V7J1A3-F1
#
_entry.id   AF-A0A6V7J1A3-F1
#
_cell.length_a   1.000
_cell.length_b   1.000
_cell.length_c   1.000
_cell.angle_alpha   90.00
_cell.angle_beta   90.00
_cell.angle_gamma   90.00
#
_symmetry.space_group_name_H-M   'P 1'
#
loop_
_entity.id
_entity.type
_entity.pdbx_description
1 polymer ?
#
loop_
_entity_poly.entity_id
_entity_poly.type
_entity_poly.pdbx_seq_one_letter_code
_entity_poly.pdbx_strand_id
1 'polypeptide(L)'
;TAKDHHYDVMGYAFALLATFFTALNIVVMRKCSEVHFAVLVLNLSTWILLSSIIFFFVVSEAHHHIRAFPDDWQTWGLISLVAATGLSGQVLVTKALKIEGAGKVSVTRSLDIILAYVIQVYFFGEVPNSTSIAGAILILASIVAMGFEREIYGVCDFIP
;
A
#
# COMPACT_ATOMS: atom_id res chain seq x y z
N THR A 1 -21.22 -20.68 20.68
CA THR A 1 -20.55 -19.84 21.70
C THR A 1 -20.21 -18.52 21.02
N ALA A 2 -21.13 -17.56 21.13
CA ALA A 2 -21.03 -16.27 20.46
C ALA A 2 -19.84 -15.51 21.06
N LYS A 3 -18.81 -15.29 20.25
CA LYS A 3 -17.65 -14.48 20.61
C LYS A 3 -18.07 -13.02 20.42
N ASP A 4 -18.05 -12.27 21.51
CA ASP A 4 -18.40 -10.86 21.56
C ASP A 4 -17.76 -10.08 20.40
N HIS A 5 -18.60 -9.41 19.61
CA HIS A 5 -18.17 -8.39 18.65
C HIS A 5 -17.73 -7.16 19.44
N HIS A 6 -16.58 -7.24 20.11
CA HIS A 6 -15.89 -6.04 20.56
C HIS A 6 -15.54 -5.29 19.29
N TYR A 7 -16.27 -4.22 19.00
CA TYR A 7 -15.88 -3.31 17.93
C TYR A 7 -14.45 -2.89 18.26
N ASP A 8 -13.49 -3.35 17.46
CA ASP A 8 -12.08 -2.97 17.59
C ASP A 8 -11.94 -1.52 17.14
N VAL A 9 -12.54 -0.59 17.90
CA VAL A 9 -12.42 0.86 17.74
C VAL A 9 -10.94 1.24 17.69
N MET A 10 -10.11 0.51 18.44
CA MET A 10 -8.66 0.63 18.39
C MET A 10 -8.10 0.27 17.00
N GLY A 11 -8.53 -0.85 16.40
CA GLY A 11 -8.15 -1.22 15.03
C GLY A 11 -8.60 -0.20 13.98
N TYR A 12 -9.84 0.28 14.06
CA TYR A 12 -10.34 1.34 13.18
C TYR A 12 -9.57 2.65 13.35
N ALA A 13 -9.26 3.04 14.58
CA ALA A 13 -8.47 4.23 14.86
C ALA A 13 -7.04 4.10 14.29
N PHE A 14 -6.41 2.94 14.44
CA PHE A 14 -5.10 2.66 13.83
C PHE A 14 -5.16 2.70 12.30
N ALA A 15 -6.20 2.16 11.68
CA ALA A 15 -6.37 2.21 10.22
C ALA A 15 -6.55 3.65 9.71
N LEU A 16 -7.37 4.46 10.39
CA LEU A 16 -7.55 5.89 10.05
C LEU A 16 -6.24 6.67 10.22
N LEU A 17 -5.50 6.41 11.30
CA LEU A 17 -4.23 7.09 11.56
C LEU A 17 -3.15 6.67 10.54
N ALA A 18 -3.09 5.39 10.18
CA ALA A 18 -2.19 4.87 9.17
C ALA A 18 -2.49 5.45 7.77
N THR A 19 -3.77 5.53 7.38
CA THR A 19 -4.16 6.12 6.09
C THR A 19 -3.89 7.62 6.04
N PHE A 20 -4.16 8.34 7.14
CA PHE A 20 -3.83 9.76 7.28
C PHE A 20 -2.32 10.01 7.14
N PHE A 21 -1.49 9.26 7.86
CA PHE A 21 -0.04 9.38 7.78
C PHE A 21 0.49 9.02 6.39
N THR A 22 -0.10 7.99 5.75
CA THR A 22 0.24 7.60 4.38
C THR A 22 -0.08 8.71 3.39
N ALA A 23 -1.24 9.37 3.52
CA ALA A 23 -1.62 10.50 2.68
C ALA A 23 -0.67 11.68 2.87
N LEU A 24 -0.36 12.05 4.12
CA LEU A 24 0.63 13.09 4.44
C LEU A 24 2.00 12.79 3.83
N ASN A 25 2.47 11.55 3.96
CA ASN A 25 3.75 11.13 3.38
C ASN A 25 3.76 11.37 1.87
N ILE A 26 2.73 10.94 1.13
CA ILE A 26 2.64 11.16 -0.31
C ILE A 26 2.65 12.65 -0.68
N VAL A 27 1.97 13.49 0.09
CA VAL A 27 1.95 14.95 -0.12
C VAL A 27 3.33 15.57 0.11
N VAL A 28 4.01 15.20 1.20
CA VAL A 28 5.37 15.69 1.53
C VAL A 28 6.38 15.22 0.47
N MET A 29 6.32 13.95 0.07
CA MET A 29 7.17 13.34 -0.95
C MET A 29 7.11 14.10 -2.28
N ARG A 30 5.90 14.57 -2.64
CA ARG A 30 5.70 15.40 -3.83
C ARG A 30 6.20 16.83 -3.65
N LYS A 31 6.01 17.44 -2.47
CA LYS A 31 6.50 18.80 -2.18
C LYS A 31 8.03 18.86 -2.23
N CYS A 32 8.71 17.76 -1.87
CA CYS A 32 10.16 17.58 -2.00
C CYS A 32 10.59 16.97 -3.35
N SER A 33 9.88 17.24 -4.45
CA SER A 33 10.26 16.74 -5.77
C SER A 33 11.65 17.24 -6.21
N GLU A 34 12.03 18.47 -5.86
CA GLU A 34 13.33 19.09 -6.20
C GLU A 34 14.56 18.40 -5.60
N VAL A 35 14.39 17.60 -4.53
CA VAL A 35 15.52 16.91 -3.88
C VAL A 35 15.92 15.66 -4.66
N HIS A 36 17.19 15.27 -4.65
CA HIS A 36 17.60 14.01 -5.28
C HIS A 36 16.80 12.81 -4.76
N PHE A 37 16.28 12.02 -5.70
CA PHE A 37 15.49 10.82 -5.44
C PHE A 37 16.09 9.86 -4.40
N ALA A 38 17.41 9.69 -4.42
CA ALA A 38 18.11 8.80 -3.50
C ALA A 38 17.93 9.21 -2.03
N VAL A 39 17.93 10.53 -1.74
CA VAL A 39 17.75 11.06 -0.37
C VAL A 39 16.37 10.72 0.16
N LEU A 40 15.36 10.79 -0.71
CA LEU A 40 13.98 10.53 -0.34
C LEU A 40 13.75 9.05 -0.02
N VAL A 41 14.27 8.15 -0.85
CA VAL A 41 14.22 6.70 -0.60
C VAL A 41 15.01 6.33 0.65
N LEU A 42 16.21 6.88 0.84
CA LEU A 42 17.02 6.61 2.02
C LEU A 42 16.34 7.07 3.30
N ASN A 43 15.72 8.26 3.29
CA ASN A 43 14.99 8.77 4.45
C ASN A 43 13.79 7.89 4.81
N LEU A 44 12.97 7.52 3.82
CA LEU A 44 11.84 6.60 4.04
C LEU A 44 12.30 5.22 4.52
N SER A 45 13.32 4.67 3.88
CA SER A 45 13.87 3.35 4.25
C SER A 45 14.43 3.36 5.66
N THR A 46 15.08 4.46 6.07
CA THR A 46 15.59 4.63 7.44
C THR A 46 14.44 4.63 8.45
N TRP A 47 13.34 5.33 8.16
CA TRP A 47 12.16 5.33 9.02
C TRP A 47 11.50 3.96 9.11
N ILE A 48 11.38 3.25 7.98
CA ILE A 48 10.84 1.88 7.93
C ILE A 48 11.72 0.93 8.75
N LEU A 49 13.05 0.99 8.58
CA LEU A 49 13.99 0.18 9.35
C LEU A 49 13.89 0.48 10.85
N LEU A 50 13.84 1.76 11.24
CA LEU A 50 13.69 2.15 12.64
C LEU A 50 12.38 1.60 13.22
N SER A 51 11.26 1.79 12.51
CA SER A 51 9.96 1.26 12.96
C SER A 51 9.94 -0.27 13.05
N SER A 52 10.63 -0.97 12.14
CA SER A 52 10.77 -2.43 12.14
C SER A 52 11.60 -2.91 13.32
N ILE A 53 12.69 -2.22 13.68
CA ILE A 53 13.53 -2.54 14.84
C ILE A 53 12.74 -2.34 16.14
N ILE A 54 12.01 -1.22 16.27
CA ILE A 54 11.16 -0.95 17.42
C ILE A 54 10.09 -2.04 17.56
N PHE A 55 9.42 -2.40 16.46
CA PHE A 55 8.42 -3.46 16.45
C PHE A 55 9.02 -4.81 16.85
N PHE A 56 10.21 -5.16 16.34
CA PHE A 56 10.92 -6.37 16.73
C PHE A 56 11.20 -6.39 18.24
N PHE A 57 11.65 -5.27 18.82
CA PHE A 57 11.91 -5.18 20.26
C PHE A 57 10.63 -5.32 21.10
N VAL A 58 9.55 -4.65 20.70
CA VAL A 58 8.25 -4.69 21.39
C VAL A 58 7.64 -6.09 21.34
N VAL A 59 7.70 -6.76 20.19
CA VAL A 59 7.17 -8.13 20.04
C VAL A 59 8.08 -9.17 20.71
N SER A 60 9.41 -8.94 20.71
CA SER A 60 10.37 -9.83 21.38
C SER A 60 10.14 -9.90 22.90
N GLU A 61 9.72 -8.81 23.53
CA GLU A 61 9.35 -8.80 24.95
C GLU A 61 8.04 -9.58 25.21
N ALA A 62 7.14 -9.63 24.23
CA ALA A 62 5.82 -10.25 24.38
C ALA A 62 5.80 -11.76 24.07
N HIS A 63 6.69 -12.29 23.22
CA HIS A 63 6.64 -13.68 22.74
C HIS A 63 8.00 -14.39 22.88
N HIS A 64 8.06 -15.35 23.81
CA HIS A 64 9.23 -16.19 24.11
C HIS A 64 9.67 -17.12 22.94
N HIS A 65 9.00 -17.04 21.78
CA HIS A 65 9.22 -17.87 20.58
C HIS A 65 10.10 -17.21 19.50
N ILE A 66 10.57 -15.97 19.68
CA ILE A 66 11.36 -15.23 18.66
C ILE A 66 12.78 -15.77 18.42
N ARG A 67 13.23 -16.78 19.17
CA ARG A 67 14.58 -17.35 19.05
C ARG A 67 14.72 -18.49 18.04
N ALA A 68 13.67 -18.87 17.32
CA ALA A 68 13.81 -19.79 16.20
C ALA A 68 14.26 -18.99 14.97
N PHE A 69 15.54 -18.59 14.91
CA PHE A 69 16.14 -18.22 13.63
C PHE A 69 15.95 -19.42 12.70
N PRO A 70 15.33 -19.25 11.52
CA PRO A 70 15.21 -20.34 10.58
C PRO A 70 16.62 -20.76 10.17
N ASP A 71 17.02 -21.97 10.56
CA ASP A 71 18.30 -22.61 10.17
C ASP A 71 18.30 -23.03 8.68
N ASP A 72 17.16 -22.90 8.01
CA ASP A 72 16.97 -23.34 6.65
C ASP A 72 17.44 -22.29 5.62
N TRP A 73 18.36 -22.71 4.74
CA TRP A 73 18.94 -21.86 3.70
C TRP A 73 17.91 -21.37 2.68
N GLN A 74 16.85 -22.15 2.40
CA GLN A 74 15.81 -21.75 1.47
C GLN A 74 14.97 -20.61 2.03
N THR A 75 14.72 -20.63 3.35
CA THR A 75 14.00 -19.56 4.05
C THR A 75 14.78 -18.25 4.00
N TRP A 76 16.09 -18.28 4.21
CA TRP A 76 16.95 -17.10 4.02
C TRP A 76 16.95 -16.57 2.59
N GLY A 77 16.96 -17.46 1.59
CA GLY A 77 16.82 -17.10 0.19
C GLY A 77 15.51 -16.36 -0.11
N LEU A 78 14.39 -16.86 0.40
CA LEU A 78 13.07 -16.23 0.24
C LEU A 78 13.00 -14.86 0.93
N ILE A 79 13.53 -14.74 2.16
CA ILE A 79 13.58 -13.47 2.90
C ILE A 79 14.42 -12.45 2.13
N SER A 80 15.59 -12.85 1.62
CA SER A 80 16.45 -11.99 0.82
C SER A 80 15.76 -11.53 -0.47
N LEU A 81 15.05 -12.43 -1.16
CA LEU A 81 14.30 -12.10 -2.37
C LEU A 81 13.17 -11.11 -2.09
N VAL A 82 12.42 -11.30 -1.00
CA VAL A 82 11.37 -10.38 -0.56
C VAL A 82 11.96 -9.01 -0.20
N ALA A 83 13.07 -8.98 0.52
CA ALA A 83 13.75 -7.73 0.88
C ALA A 83 14.25 -6.98 -0.37
N ALA A 84 14.89 -7.68 -1.31
CA ALA A 84 15.38 -7.09 -2.56
C ALA A 84 14.22 -6.57 -3.43
N THR A 85 13.15 -7.35 -3.56
CA THR A 85 11.96 -6.98 -4.34
C THR A 85 11.24 -5.80 -3.68
N GLY A 86 11.10 -5.81 -2.36
CA GLY A 86 10.49 -4.72 -1.59
C GLY A 86 11.28 -3.41 -1.70
N LEU A 87 12.61 -3.47 -1.59
CA LEU A 87 13.47 -2.30 -1.79
C LEU A 87 13.37 -1.77 -3.22
N SER A 88 13.41 -2.65 -4.22
CA SER A 88 13.25 -2.29 -5.62
C SER A 88 11.89 -1.63 -5.89
N GLY A 89 10.81 -2.17 -5.31
CA GLY A 89 9.47 -1.59 -5.39
C GLY A 89 9.39 -0.20 -4.75
N GLN A 90 9.95 -0.02 -3.56
CA GLN A 90 10.03 1.29 -2.87
C GLN A 90 10.77 2.34 -3.70
N VAL A 91 11.89 1.93 -4.32
CA VAL A 91 12.66 2.77 -5.24
C VAL A 91 11.81 3.16 -6.44
N LEU A 92 11.18 2.19 -7.11
CA LEU A 92 10.41 2.44 -8.33
C LEU A 92 9.19 3.34 -8.07
N VAL A 93 8.46 3.11 -6.98
CA VAL A 93 7.33 3.95 -6.55
C VAL A 93 7.80 5.37 -6.29
N THR A 94 8.90 5.54 -5.57
CA THR A 94 9.42 6.87 -5.26
C THR A 94 9.90 7.60 -6.54
N LYS A 95 10.36 6.87 -7.57
CA LYS A 95 10.77 7.44 -8.86
C LYS A 95 9.53 7.91 -9.61
N ALA A 96 8.52 7.04 -9.70
CA ALA A 96 7.25 7.33 -10.35
C ALA A 96 6.57 8.56 -9.74
N LEU A 97 6.59 8.69 -8.41
CA LEU A 97 6.02 9.83 -7.69
C LEU A 97 6.68 11.17 -8.00
N LYS A 98 7.97 11.17 -8.40
CA LYS A 98 8.70 12.39 -8.77
C LYS A 98 8.52 12.76 -10.24
N ILE A 99 8.43 11.76 -11.11
CA ILE A 99 8.36 11.96 -12.56
C ILE A 99 6.92 12.27 -12.99
N GLU A 100 5.92 11.65 -12.36
CA GLU A 100 4.53 11.76 -12.79
C GLU A 100 3.72 12.77 -11.96
N GLY A 101 2.86 13.52 -12.65
CA GLY A 101 2.02 14.55 -12.05
C GLY A 101 0.98 13.99 -11.06
N ALA A 102 0.47 14.88 -10.20
CA ALA A 102 -0.35 14.52 -9.05
C ALA A 102 -1.57 13.63 -9.36
N GLY A 103 -2.20 13.84 -10.52
CA GLY A 103 -3.36 13.06 -10.94
C GLY A 103 -3.02 11.63 -11.36
N LYS A 104 -1.90 11.41 -12.09
CA LYS A 104 -1.58 10.06 -12.62
C LYS A 104 -1.26 9.05 -11.52
N VAL A 105 -0.49 9.46 -10.53
CA VAL A 105 -0.18 8.64 -9.35
C VAL A 105 -1.45 8.26 -8.56
N SER A 106 -2.43 9.18 -8.47
CA SER A 106 -3.70 8.88 -7.78
C SER A 106 -4.44 7.75 -8.50
N VAL A 107 -4.47 7.80 -9.83
CA VAL A 107 -5.06 6.75 -10.66
C VAL A 107 -4.32 5.42 -10.50
N THR A 108 -2.98 5.42 -10.51
CA THR A 108 -2.19 4.19 -10.31
C THR A 108 -2.47 3.54 -8.95
N ARG A 109 -2.63 4.33 -7.89
CA ARG A 109 -2.98 3.80 -6.56
C ARG A 109 -4.37 3.18 -6.53
N SER A 110 -5.34 3.73 -7.23
CA SER A 110 -6.66 3.11 -7.33
C SER A 110 -6.62 1.82 -8.14
N LEU A 111 -5.81 1.76 -9.20
CA LEU A 111 -5.59 0.57 -10.03
C LEU A 111 -4.98 -0.61 -9.27
N ASP A 112 -4.05 -0.33 -8.35
CA ASP A 112 -3.43 -1.34 -7.47
C ASP A 112 -4.48 -2.16 -6.70
N ILE A 113 -5.54 -1.52 -6.21
CA ILE A 113 -6.63 -2.17 -5.48
C ILE A 113 -7.35 -3.22 -6.34
N ILE A 114 -7.58 -2.95 -7.63
CA ILE A 114 -8.20 -3.93 -8.55
C ILE A 114 -7.24 -5.09 -8.80
N LEU A 115 -5.96 -4.82 -9.05
CA LEU A 115 -4.98 -5.88 -9.29
C LEU A 115 -4.90 -6.83 -8.10
N ALA A 116 -4.90 -6.29 -6.88
CA ALA A 116 -4.97 -7.08 -5.66
C ALA A 116 -6.27 -7.92 -5.60
N TYR A 117 -7.42 -7.34 -5.93
CA TYR A 117 -8.70 -8.06 -5.95
C TYR A 117 -8.72 -9.19 -7.01
N VAL A 118 -8.23 -8.92 -8.22
CA VAL A 118 -8.14 -9.93 -9.30
C VAL A 118 -7.24 -11.08 -8.85
N ILE A 119 -6.07 -10.78 -8.28
CA ILE A 119 -5.18 -11.81 -7.74
C ILE A 119 -5.89 -12.59 -6.63
N GLN A 120 -6.56 -11.93 -5.70
CA GLN A 120 -7.30 -12.61 -4.63
C GLN A 120 -8.37 -13.58 -5.20
N VAL A 121 -9.17 -13.15 -6.16
CA VAL A 121 -10.21 -14.01 -6.75
C VAL A 121 -9.60 -15.17 -7.56
N TYR A 122 -8.60 -14.92 -8.40
CA TYR A 122 -8.03 -15.94 -9.28
C TYR A 122 -7.06 -16.89 -8.57
N PHE A 123 -6.19 -16.39 -7.69
CA PHE A 123 -5.19 -17.21 -6.98
C PHE A 123 -5.74 -17.85 -5.70
N PHE A 124 -6.50 -17.11 -4.88
CA PHE A 124 -7.03 -17.65 -3.62
C PHE A 124 -8.36 -18.39 -3.80
N GLY A 125 -9.02 -18.25 -4.95
CA GLY A 125 -10.25 -18.99 -5.26
C GLY A 125 -11.38 -18.74 -4.27
N GLU A 126 -11.34 -17.64 -3.52
CA GLU A 126 -12.41 -17.26 -2.60
C GLU A 126 -13.68 -17.00 -3.41
N VAL A 127 -14.68 -17.88 -3.27
CA VAL A 127 -15.98 -17.76 -3.94
C VAL A 127 -16.64 -16.49 -3.41
N PRO A 128 -16.75 -15.43 -4.23
CA PRO A 128 -17.24 -14.16 -3.74
C PRO A 128 -18.73 -14.29 -3.43
N ASN A 129 -19.11 -14.02 -2.19
CA ASN A 129 -20.49 -13.87 -1.78
C ASN A 129 -21.13 -12.71 -2.60
N SER A 130 -22.45 -12.72 -2.83
CA SER A 130 -23.12 -11.73 -3.71
C SER A 130 -22.81 -10.27 -3.35
N THR A 131 -22.57 -9.99 -2.07
CA THR A 131 -22.16 -8.67 -1.55
C THR A 131 -20.75 -8.25 -2.01
N SER A 132 -19.80 -9.19 -2.09
CA SER A 132 -18.44 -8.92 -2.59
C SER A 132 -18.43 -8.66 -4.08
N ILE A 133 -19.30 -9.32 -4.85
CA ILE A 133 -19.48 -9.06 -6.29
C ILE A 133 -19.99 -7.65 -6.52
N ALA A 134 -21.03 -7.23 -5.77
CA ALA A 134 -21.57 -5.89 -5.87
C ALA A 134 -20.52 -4.82 -5.51
N GLY A 135 -19.75 -5.04 -4.44
CA GLY A 135 -18.63 -4.16 -4.06
C GLY A 135 -17.55 -4.07 -5.15
N ALA A 136 -17.18 -5.20 -5.76
CA ALA A 136 -16.19 -5.23 -6.83
C ALA A 136 -16.64 -4.43 -8.06
N ILE A 137 -17.89 -4.58 -8.48
CA ILE A 137 -18.45 -3.80 -9.60
C ILE A 137 -18.41 -2.30 -9.30
N LEU A 138 -18.73 -1.90 -8.06
CA LEU A 138 -18.72 -0.49 -7.65
C LEU A 138 -17.29 0.10 -7.62
N ILE A 139 -16.31 -0.68 -7.17
CA ILE A 139 -14.89 -0.31 -7.21
C ILE A 139 -14.43 -0.16 -8.67
N LEU A 140 -14.76 -1.12 -9.53
CA LEU A 140 -14.42 -1.08 -10.96
C LEU A 140 -15.03 0.17 -11.63
N ALA A 141 -16.31 0.46 -11.39
CA ALA A 141 -16.98 1.64 -11.93
C ALA A 141 -16.33 2.95 -11.47
N SER A 142 -15.97 3.04 -10.19
CA SER A 142 -15.31 4.24 -9.62
C SER A 142 -13.95 4.50 -10.27
N ILE A 143 -13.19 3.44 -10.57
CA ILE A 143 -11.84 3.57 -11.14
C ILE A 143 -11.89 3.88 -12.62
N VAL A 144 -12.83 3.29 -13.35
CA VAL A 144 -13.12 3.69 -14.73
C VAL A 144 -13.45 5.18 -14.76
N ALA A 145 -14.33 5.67 -13.87
CA ALA A 145 -14.66 7.08 -13.77
C ALA A 145 -13.43 7.97 -13.48
N MET A 146 -12.56 7.59 -12.53
CA MET A 146 -11.30 8.31 -12.25
C MET A 146 -10.32 8.29 -13.43
N GLY A 147 -10.26 7.19 -14.18
CA GLY A 147 -9.39 7.07 -15.36
C GLY A 147 -9.84 7.98 -16.51
N PHE A 148 -11.16 8.08 -16.72
CA PHE A 148 -11.76 8.93 -17.75
C PHE A 148 -11.93 10.40 -17.33
N GLU A 149 -11.74 10.74 -16.05
CA GLU A 149 -11.86 12.12 -15.54
C GLU A 149 -11.04 13.11 -16.38
N ARG A 150 -9.81 12.76 -16.79
CA ARG A 150 -8.97 13.64 -17.61
C ARG A 150 -9.52 13.90 -19.01
N GLU A 151 -10.13 12.90 -19.63
CA GLU A 151 -10.80 13.05 -20.93
C GLU A 151 -12.08 13.88 -20.80
N ILE A 152 -12.85 13.66 -19.73
CA ILE A 152 -14.09 14.40 -19.48
C ILE A 152 -13.81 15.89 -19.23
N TYR A 153 -12.79 16.24 -18.45
CA TYR A 153 -12.38 17.64 -18.27
C TYR A 153 -11.85 18.26 -19.57
N GLY A 154 -11.14 17.50 -20.41
CA GLY A 154 -10.69 17.96 -21.73
C GLY A 154 -11.84 18.24 -22.70
N VAL A 155 -12.93 17.46 -22.63
CA VAL A 155 -14.14 17.67 -23.42
C VAL A 155 -14.99 18.84 -22.88
N CYS A 156 -15.01 19.06 -21.57
CA CYS A 156 -15.76 20.16 -20.95
C CYS A 156 -15.11 21.53 -21.20
N ASP A 157 -13.78 21.61 -21.26
CA ASP A 157 -13.05 22.84 -21.64
C ASP A 157 -13.27 23.23 -23.11
N PHE A 158 -13.70 22.28 -23.95
CA PHE A 158 -14.03 22.52 -25.36
C PHE A 158 -15.42 23.14 -25.59
N ILE A 159 -16.26 23.24 -24.55
CA ILE A 159 -17.59 23.85 -24.65
C ILE A 159 -17.54 25.18 -23.87
N PRO A 160 -17.45 26.34 -24.56
CA PRO A 160 -17.45 27.66 -23.94
C PRO A 160 -18.78 28.03 -23.29
#